data_AF-A0A961TY43-F1
#
_entry.id   AF-A0A961TY43-F1
#
_cell.length_a   1.000
_cell.length_b   1.000
_cell.length_c   1.000
_cell.angle_alpha   90.00
_cell.angle_beta   90.00
_cell.angle_gamma   90.00
#
_symmetry.space_group_name_H-M   'P 1'
#
loop_
_entity.id
_entity.type
_entity.pdbx_description
1 polymer ?
#
loop_
_entity_poly.entity_id
_entity_poly.type
_entity_poly.pdbx_seq_one_letter_code
_entity_poly.pdbx_strand_id
1 'polypeptide(L)' 'PDAPEATDEQMAEAKPFTAAFPALAGKMRKNVGGRPRSANPKVPVSIRLDREVVAKLKATGPGWQSRVNEVLRREVL' A
#
# COMPACT_ATOMS: atom_id res chain seq x y z
N PRO A 1 16.40 -26.82 -14.80
CA PRO A 1 15.71 -27.14 -16.07
C PRO A 1 14.52 -26.20 -16.24
N ASP A 2 14.34 -25.65 -17.43
CA ASP A 2 13.18 -24.81 -17.72
C ASP A 2 11.91 -25.65 -17.81
N ALA A 3 10.77 -25.08 -17.44
CA ALA A 3 9.50 -25.76 -17.58
C ALA A 3 9.11 -25.83 -19.07
N PRO A 4 8.63 -26.98 -19.58
CA PRO A 4 8.16 -27.06 -20.96
C PRO A 4 6.92 -26.19 -21.17
N GLU A 5 6.77 -25.68 -22.38
CA GLU A 5 5.60 -24.89 -22.79
C GLU A 5 4.30 -25.71 -22.66
N ALA A 6 3.23 -25.04 -22.24
CA ALA A 6 1.92 -25.66 -22.14
C ALA A 6 1.35 -25.98 -23.54
N THR A 7 0.87 -27.21 -23.73
CA THR A 7 0.16 -27.62 -24.95
C THR A 7 -1.28 -27.09 -24.96
N ASP A 8 -1.88 -26.98 -26.14
CA ASP A 8 -3.27 -26.51 -26.30
C ASP A 8 -4.29 -27.37 -25.52
N GLU A 9 -4.04 -28.69 -25.44
CA GLU A 9 -4.87 -29.62 -24.66
C GLU A 9 -4.76 -29.34 -23.15
N GLN A 10 -3.56 -29.03 -22.67
CA GLN A 10 -3.33 -28.67 -21.25
C GLN A 10 -3.96 -27.32 -20.90
N MET A 11 -3.99 -26.36 -21.83
CA MET A 11 -4.72 -25.11 -21.65
C MET A 11 -6.23 -25.32 -21.64
N ALA A 12 -6.75 -26.25 -22.47
CA ALA A 12 -8.18 -26.56 -22.49
C ALA A 12 -8.68 -27.15 -21.16
N GLU A 13 -7.83 -27.87 -20.41
CA GLU A 13 -8.15 -28.39 -19.08
C GLU A 13 -7.90 -27.40 -17.93
N ALA A 14 -7.43 -26.18 -18.23
CA ALA A 14 -7.09 -25.20 -17.21
C ALA A 14 -8.29 -24.85 -16.33
N LYS A 15 -8.09 -24.92 -15.02
CA LYS A 15 -9.11 -24.59 -14.01
C LYS A 15 -8.72 -23.33 -13.26
N PRO A 16 -9.67 -22.46 -12.89
CA PRO A 16 -9.40 -21.35 -12.00
C PRO A 16 -8.73 -21.85 -10.71
N PHE A 17 -7.73 -21.13 -10.20
CA PHE A 17 -6.99 -21.50 -8.99
C PHE A 17 -7.90 -21.80 -7.80
N THR A 18 -8.99 -21.07 -7.66
CA THR A 18 -9.98 -21.26 -6.59
C THR A 18 -10.73 -22.60 -6.70
N ALA A 19 -10.92 -23.11 -7.91
CA ALA A 19 -11.55 -24.39 -8.17
C ALA A 19 -10.54 -25.54 -8.05
N ALA A 20 -9.30 -25.35 -8.51
CA ALA A 20 -8.23 -26.34 -8.40
C ALA A 20 -7.74 -26.54 -6.96
N PHE A 21 -7.69 -25.47 -6.16
CA PHE A 21 -7.14 -25.49 -4.79
C PHE A 21 -8.08 -24.79 -3.78
N PRO A 22 -9.28 -25.32 -3.52
CA PRO A 22 -10.29 -24.64 -2.70
C PRO A 22 -9.83 -24.38 -1.26
N ALA A 23 -9.12 -25.32 -0.64
CA ALA A 23 -8.61 -25.17 0.73
C ALA A 23 -7.52 -24.08 0.83
N LEU A 24 -6.63 -24.01 -0.16
CA LEU A 24 -5.56 -23.01 -0.19
C LEU A 24 -6.12 -21.62 -0.50
N ALA A 25 -7.03 -21.52 -1.47
CA ALA A 25 -7.74 -20.29 -1.79
C ALA A 25 -8.52 -19.75 -0.56
N GLY A 26 -9.16 -20.62 0.21
CA GLY A 26 -9.83 -20.26 1.46
C GLY A 26 -8.88 -19.70 2.53
N LYS A 27 -7.69 -20.28 2.69
CA LYS A 27 -6.65 -19.76 3.61
C LYS A 27 -6.07 -18.43 3.14
N MET A 28 -5.80 -18.30 1.84
CA MET A 28 -5.26 -17.07 1.27
C MET A 28 -6.25 -15.91 1.43
N ARG A 29 -7.54 -16.10 1.14
CA ARG A 29 -8.60 -15.09 1.34
C ARG A 29 -8.66 -14.54 2.76
N LYS A 30 -8.43 -15.38 3.78
CA LYS A 30 -8.37 -14.93 5.18
C LYS A 30 -7.17 -13.99 5.46
N ASN A 31 -6.10 -14.11 4.67
CA ASN A 31 -4.89 -13.31 4.77
C ASN A 31 -4.83 -12.16 3.74
N VAL A 32 -5.92 -11.89 2.99
CA VAL A 32 -6.04 -10.72 2.07
C VAL A 32 -6.36 -9.43 2.84
N GLY A 33 -6.53 -9.49 4.16
CA GLY A 33 -6.44 -8.28 4.98
C GLY A 33 -5.01 -7.76 4.90
N GLY A 34 -4.78 -6.64 4.23
CA GLY A 34 -3.46 -6.01 4.12
C GLY A 34 -2.85 -5.66 5.49
N ARG A 35 -1.79 -4.82 5.50
CA ARG A 35 -1.16 -4.36 6.76
C ARG A 35 -2.28 -3.98 7.77
N PRO A 36 -2.22 -4.49 9.01
CA PRO A 36 -3.21 -4.17 10.03
C PRO A 36 -3.47 -2.67 10.08
N ARG A 37 -4.76 -2.28 10.11
CA ARG A 37 -5.14 -0.87 10.18
C ARG A 37 -4.54 -0.27 11.46
N SER A 38 -3.87 0.87 11.33
CA SER A 38 -3.41 1.63 12.50
C SER A 38 -4.61 2.02 13.36
N ALA A 39 -4.49 1.89 14.68
CA ALA A 39 -5.51 2.35 15.62
C ALA A 39 -5.73 3.88 15.54
N ASN A 40 -4.69 4.62 15.18
CA ASN A 40 -4.75 6.07 14.99
C ASN A 40 -4.04 6.45 13.68
N PRO A 41 -4.72 6.35 12.52
CA PRO A 41 -4.14 6.73 11.24
C PRO A 41 -4.07 8.26 11.11
N LYS A 42 -3.05 8.76 10.40
CA LYS A 42 -3.01 10.18 10.01
C LYS A 42 -4.20 10.48 9.08
N VAL A 43 -4.88 11.60 9.30
CA VAL A 43 -5.97 12.06 8.43
C VAL A 43 -5.37 12.83 7.25
N PRO A 44 -5.62 12.42 5.99
CA PRO A 44 -5.20 13.19 4.84
C PRO A 44 -6.05 14.47 4.75
N VAL A 45 -5.39 15.62 4.76
CA VAL A 45 -6.05 16.93 4.61
C VAL A 45 -5.45 17.67 3.42
N SER A 46 -6.29 18.37 2.66
CA SER A 46 -5.86 19.24 1.57
C SER A 46 -5.88 20.68 2.06
N ILE A 47 -4.70 21.28 2.23
CA ILE A 47 -4.52 22.67 2.66
C ILE A 47 -3.58 23.40 1.71
N ARG A 48 -3.76 24.71 1.58
CA ARG A 48 -2.81 25.59 0.89
C ARG A 48 -1.88 26.23 1.92
N LEU A 49 -0.59 26.18 1.65
CA LEU A 49 0.46 26.80 2.47
C LEU A 49 1.16 27.86 1.63
N ASP A 50 1.72 28.87 2.29
CA ASP A 50 2.51 29.89 1.62
C ASP A 50 3.71 29.27 0.90
N ARG A 51 3.99 29.81 -0.30
CA ARG A 51 5.05 29.31 -1.17
C ARG A 51 6.41 29.29 -0.47
N GLU A 52 6.74 30.34 0.28
CA GLU A 52 8.01 30.44 1.00
C GLU A 52 8.14 29.40 2.12
N VAL A 53 7.05 29.12 2.82
CA VAL A 53 7.01 28.09 3.87
C VAL A 53 7.29 26.72 3.26
N VAL A 54 6.62 26.38 2.16
CA VAL A 54 6.84 25.11 1.45
C VAL A 54 8.28 25.02 0.93
N ALA A 55 8.83 26.11 0.39
CA ALA A 55 10.20 26.15 -0.11
C ALA A 55 11.22 25.89 1.00
N LYS A 56 11.10 26.59 2.13
CA LYS A 56 11.98 26.40 3.30
C LYS A 56 11.90 24.99 3.86
N LEU A 57 10.69 24.44 3.96
CA LEU A 57 10.51 23.06 4.43
C LEU A 57 11.13 22.05 3.46
N LYS A 58 10.89 22.17 2.15
CA LYS A 58 11.50 21.27 1.15
C LYS A 58 13.02 21.33 1.16
N ALA A 59 13.60 22.50 1.41
CA ALA A 59 15.06 22.67 1.52
C ALA A 59 15.68 21.88 2.68
N THR A 60 14.89 21.49 3.70
CA THR A 60 15.36 20.59 4.78
C THR A 60 15.59 19.14 4.32
N GLY A 61 15.23 18.81 3.08
CA GLY A 61 15.45 17.50 2.49
C GLY A 61 14.34 16.48 2.79
N PRO A 62 14.63 15.17 2.60
CA PRO A 62 13.68 14.10 2.84
C PRO A 62 13.05 14.18 4.23
N GLY A 63 11.75 13.89 4.31
CA GLY A 63 11.00 13.97 5.58
C GLY A 63 10.41 15.35 5.90
N TRP A 64 10.52 16.36 5.02
CA TRP A 64 9.93 17.68 5.24
C TRP A 64 8.42 17.65 5.53
N GLN A 65 7.66 16.71 4.95
CA GLN A 65 6.23 16.54 5.25
C GLN A 65 5.98 16.03 6.68
N SER A 66 6.86 15.18 7.20
CA SER A 66 6.79 14.76 8.61
C SER A 66 7.08 15.94 9.54
N ARG A 67 8.03 16.81 9.17
CA ARG A 67 8.31 18.05 9.89
C ARG A 67 7.13 19.02 9.88
N VAL A 68 6.35 19.11 8.79
CA VAL A 68 5.09 19.88 8.78
C VAL A 68 4.17 19.41 9.91
N ASN A 69 3.95 18.10 10.00
CA ASN A 69 3.08 17.52 11.02
C ASN A 69 3.64 17.72 12.45
N GLU A 70 4.96 17.65 12.63
CA GLU A 70 5.60 17.91 13.93
C GLU A 70 5.39 19.36 14.40
N VAL A 71 5.59 20.33 13.52
CA VAL A 71 5.32 21.75 13.81
C VAL A 71 3.86 21.95 14.18
N LEU A 72 2.92 21.42 13.38
CA LEU A 72 1.50 21.55 13.68
C LEU A 72 1.12 20.90 15.01
N ARG A 73 1.72 19.76 15.38
CA ARG A 73 1.50 19.16 16.69
C ARG A 73 1.99 20.06 17.81
N ARG A 74 3.20 20.61 17.70
CA ARG A 74 3.79 21.47 18.73
C ARG A 74 2.99 22.74 19.00
N GLU A 75 2.38 23.33 17.97
CA GLU A 75 1.63 24.59 18.11
C GLU A 75 0.15 24.39 18.51
N VAL A 76 -0.41 23.19 18.32
CA VAL A 76 -1.84 22.91 18.52
C VAL A 76 -2.11 21.97 19.71
N LEU A 77 -1.16 21.11 20.07
CA LEU A 77 -1.25 20.13 21.16
C LEU A 77 -0.24 20.46 22.26
#